data_AF-A0A1Q3SH49-F1
#
_entry.id   AF-A0A1Q3SH49-F1
#
_cell.length_a   1.000
_cell.length_b   1.000
_cell.length_c   1.000
_cell.angle_alpha   90.00
_cell.angle_beta   90.00
_cell.angle_gamma   90.00
#
_symmetry.space_group_name_H-M   'P 1'
#
loop_
_entity.id
_entity.type
_entity.pdbx_description
1 polymer ?
#
loop_
_entity_poly.entity_id
_entity_poly.type
_entity_poly.pdbx_seq_one_letter_code
_entity_poly.pdbx_strand_id
1 'polypeptide(L)'
;MSTYTATEILINAIRVSWGNRADIYEFVLNEDLHVIECVHVESLPQGIIYPVNNFRTQLQGVLFELNHVRVNPRLDNTYIIGQLTHALEEIGVNVYNTPRHDSMAVCYRPLGEITENVRFYFSESGHCIFLCPNAKLKAVPSLSRHRYG
;
A
#
# COMPACT_ATOMS: atom_id res chain seq x y z
N MET A 1 2.39 10.79 -30.29
CA MET A 1 1.29 10.74 -29.31
C MET A 1 1.86 11.23 -28.00
N SER A 2 1.35 12.33 -27.45
CA SER A 2 1.72 12.79 -26.10
C SER A 2 1.13 11.79 -25.10
N THR A 3 1.96 10.88 -24.61
CA THR A 3 1.64 9.97 -23.51
C THR A 3 1.53 10.80 -22.25
N TYR A 4 0.31 11.01 -21.77
CA TYR A 4 0.07 11.64 -20.48
C TYR A 4 0.58 10.70 -19.38
N THR A 5 1.47 11.21 -18.53
CA THR A 5 2.01 10.51 -17.36
C THR A 5 0.95 10.46 -16.26
N ALA A 6 0.76 9.31 -15.63
CA ALA A 6 -0.08 9.20 -14.44
C ALA A 6 0.67 9.73 -13.22
N THR A 7 0.00 10.62 -12.48
CA THR A 7 0.49 11.20 -11.22
C THR A 7 -0.21 10.59 -10.01
N GLU A 8 -1.06 9.59 -10.22
CA GLU A 8 -1.94 9.02 -9.21
C GLU A 8 -1.97 7.49 -9.29
N ILE A 9 -2.11 6.86 -8.12
CA ILE A 9 -2.24 5.42 -7.98
C ILE A 9 -3.30 5.09 -6.92
N LEU A 10 -4.08 4.05 -7.17
CA LEU A 10 -5.09 3.59 -6.22
C LEU A 10 -4.56 2.38 -5.47
N ILE A 11 -4.60 2.43 -4.15
CA ILE A 11 -4.32 1.29 -3.29
C ILE A 11 -5.60 0.83 -2.61
N ASN A 12 -5.82 -0.48 -2.59
CA ASN A 12 -6.88 -1.12 -1.83
C ASN A 12 -6.28 -1.77 -0.59
N ALA A 13 -6.92 -1.58 0.54
CA ALA A 13 -6.44 -2.09 1.81
C ALA A 13 -7.58 -2.55 2.70
N ILE A 14 -7.24 -3.46 3.61
CA ILE A 14 -8.16 -3.97 4.63
C ILE A 14 -7.76 -3.33 5.95
N ARG A 15 -8.72 -2.75 6.66
CA ARG A 15 -8.49 -2.24 8.01
C ARG A 15 -8.10 -3.39 8.92
N VAL A 16 -6.97 -3.26 9.61
CA VAL A 16 -6.57 -4.21 10.65
C VAL A 16 -7.49 -4.01 11.84
N SER A 17 -8.36 -4.98 12.10
CA SER A 17 -9.26 -5.00 13.23
C SER A 17 -9.24 -6.36 13.92
N TRP A 18 -9.71 -6.42 15.16
CA TRP A 18 -9.78 -7.66 15.94
C TRP A 18 -10.99 -8.53 15.54
N GLY A 19 -11.89 -8.01 14.70
CA GLY A 19 -13.12 -8.69 14.29
C GLY A 19 -12.99 -9.47 12.98
N ASN A 20 -13.93 -10.40 12.75
CA ASN A 20 -13.96 -11.23 11.54
C ASN A 20 -14.54 -10.54 10.29
N ARG A 21 -14.94 -9.27 10.37
CA ARG A 21 -15.44 -8.52 9.21
C ARG A 21 -14.27 -7.78 8.55
N ALA A 22 -14.04 -8.06 7.28
CA ALA A 22 -13.09 -7.31 6.47
C ALA A 22 -13.71 -5.95 6.11
N ASP A 23 -13.20 -4.88 6.72
CA ASP A 23 -13.54 -3.50 6.34
C ASP A 23 -12.53 -3.04 5.28
N ILE A 24 -13.00 -2.86 4.05
CA ILE A 24 -12.16 -2.58 2.88
C ILE A 24 -12.21 -1.09 2.57
N TYR A 25 -11.04 -0.52 2.25
CA TYR A 25 -10.90 0.88 1.84
C TYR A 25 -10.10 0.95 0.54
N GLU A 26 -10.40 1.96 -0.27
CA GLU A 26 -9.56 2.38 -1.39
C GLU A 26 -9.05 3.79 -1.14
N PHE A 27 -7.77 4.01 -1.42
CA PHE A 27 -7.08 5.29 -1.27
C PHE A 27 -6.45 5.67 -2.60
N VAL A 28 -6.69 6.90 -3.03
CA VAL A 28 -5.96 7.49 -4.17
C VAL A 28 -4.78 8.25 -3.60
N LEU A 29 -3.58 7.89 -4.06
CA LEU A 29 -2.32 8.52 -3.70
C LEU A 29 -1.80 9.36 -4.86
N ASN A 30 -1.20 10.50 -4.57
CA ASN A 30 -0.45 11.29 -5.55
C ASN A 30 1.00 10.80 -5.69
N GLU A 31 1.80 11.49 -6.51
CA GLU A 31 3.23 11.22 -6.74
C GLU A 31 4.13 11.27 -5.51
N ASP A 32 3.71 11.99 -4.47
CA ASP A 32 4.38 12.05 -3.17
C ASP A 32 3.78 11.05 -2.17
N LEU A 33 3.00 10.07 -2.64
CA LEU A 33 2.29 9.07 -1.83
C LEU A 33 1.39 9.65 -0.74
N HIS A 34 0.88 10.87 -0.94
CA HIS A 34 -0.13 11.47 -0.10
C HIS A 34 -1.52 11.03 -0.52
N VAL A 35 -2.34 10.66 0.46
CA VAL A 35 -3.76 10.36 0.24
C VAL A 35 -4.49 11.64 -0.14
N ILE A 36 -5.08 11.64 -1.33
CA ILE A 36 -5.92 12.74 -1.84
C ILE A 36 -7.40 12.40 -1.79
N GLU A 37 -7.75 11.11 -1.95
CA GLU A 37 -9.12 10.62 -1.85
C GLU A 37 -9.19 9.27 -1.13
N CYS A 38 -10.31 9.01 -0.46
CA CYS A 38 -10.55 7.77 0.27
C CYS A 38 -12.03 7.38 0.20
N VAL A 39 -12.28 6.09 -0.02
CA VAL A 39 -13.62 5.50 0.02
C VAL A 39 -13.62 4.24 0.88
N HIS A 40 -14.73 4.01 1.59
CA HIS A 40 -15.05 2.74 2.22
C HIS A 40 -15.82 1.87 1.24
N VAL A 41 -15.39 0.61 1.10
CA VAL A 41 -15.95 -0.34 0.14
C VAL A 41 -16.68 -1.42 0.91
N GLU A 42 -18.01 -1.37 0.89
CA GLU A 42 -18.82 -2.42 1.51
C GLU A 42 -18.99 -3.61 0.57
N SER A 43 -19.02 -3.37 -0.74
CA SER A 43 -19.23 -4.43 -1.72
C SER A 43 -18.77 -4.06 -3.12
N LEU A 44 -17.65 -4.65 -3.57
CA LEU A 44 -17.11 -4.44 -4.93
C LEU A 44 -18.06 -4.96 -6.04
N PRO A 45 -18.62 -6.19 -5.97
CA PRO A 45 -19.47 -6.69 -7.06
C PRO A 45 -20.79 -5.92 -7.22
N GLN A 46 -21.26 -5.31 -6.14
CA GLN A 46 -22.50 -4.52 -6.08
C GLN A 46 -22.22 -3.01 -6.25
N GLY A 47 -20.95 -2.60 -6.35
CA GLY A 47 -20.54 -1.20 -6.54
C GLY A 47 -20.87 -0.30 -5.35
N ILE A 48 -21.01 -0.84 -4.15
CA ILE A 48 -21.38 -0.07 -2.95
C ILE A 48 -20.11 0.53 -2.35
N ILE A 49 -19.89 1.81 -2.67
CA ILE A 49 -18.78 2.62 -2.20
C ILE A 49 -19.31 3.86 -1.46
N TYR A 50 -18.68 4.20 -0.34
CA TYR A 50 -19.03 5.36 0.48
C TYR A 50 -17.82 6.29 0.58
N PRO A 51 -17.93 7.57 0.18
CA PRO A 51 -16.83 8.51 0.30
C PRO A 51 -16.52 8.82 1.77
N VAL A 52 -15.22 8.87 2.09
CA VAL A 52 -14.73 9.23 3.43
C VAL A 52 -14.24 10.68 3.40
N ASN A 53 -15.19 11.62 3.48
CA ASN A 53 -14.93 13.04 3.26
C ASN A 53 -13.87 13.65 4.20
N ASN A 54 -13.75 13.13 5.44
CA ASN A 54 -12.77 13.60 6.43
C ASN A 54 -11.86 12.45 6.89
N PHE A 55 -11.27 11.72 5.93
CA PHE A 55 -10.42 10.55 6.23
C PHE A 55 -9.29 10.88 7.21
N ARG A 56 -8.71 12.09 7.15
CA ARG A 56 -7.63 12.55 8.05
C ARG A 56 -7.99 12.48 9.52
N THR A 57 -9.24 12.76 9.88
CA THR A 57 -9.71 12.69 11.27
C THR A 57 -10.34 11.34 11.59
N GLN A 58 -11.07 10.75 10.64
CA GLN A 58 -11.83 9.51 10.88
C GLN A 58 -10.94 8.27 10.96
N LEU A 59 -9.79 8.30 10.30
CA LEU A 59 -8.90 7.16 10.14
C LEU A 59 -7.48 7.45 10.65
N GLN A 60 -7.30 8.52 11.43
CA GLN A 60 -6.02 8.85 12.06
C GLN A 60 -5.54 7.69 12.93
N GLY A 61 -4.29 7.25 12.74
CA GLY A 61 -3.69 6.15 13.49
C GLY A 61 -4.33 4.78 13.24
N VAL A 62 -5.24 4.67 12.26
CA VAL A 62 -5.82 3.38 11.87
C VAL A 62 -4.80 2.64 11.02
N LEU A 63 -4.61 1.36 11.36
CA LEU A 63 -3.71 0.47 10.64
C LEU A 63 -4.45 -0.27 9.53
N PHE A 64 -3.83 -0.32 8.36
CA PHE A 64 -4.33 -1.01 7.19
C PHE A 64 -3.33 -2.04 6.70
N GLU A 65 -3.83 -3.10 6.08
CA GLU A 65 -3.04 -4.10 5.36
C GLU A 65 -3.30 -3.93 3.86
N LEU A 66 -2.23 -3.66 3.11
CA LEU A 66 -2.27 -3.49 1.67
C LEU A 66 -2.70 -4.81 1.01
N ASN A 67 -3.77 -4.74 0.22
CA ASN A 67 -4.34 -5.89 -0.46
C ASN A 67 -3.98 -5.90 -1.95
N HIS A 68 -4.25 -4.81 -2.65
CA HIS A 68 -3.87 -4.69 -4.06
C HIS A 68 -3.69 -3.24 -4.50
N VAL A 69 -3.05 -3.05 -5.65
CA VAL A 69 -2.77 -1.75 -6.25
C VAL A 69 -3.37 -1.71 -7.65
N ARG A 70 -3.99 -0.58 -8.03
CA ARG A 70 -4.56 -0.32 -9.36
C ARG A 70 -4.00 0.98 -9.93
N VAL A 71 -3.87 1.00 -11.25
CA VAL A 71 -3.35 2.14 -12.02
C VAL A 71 -4.28 2.44 -13.20
N ASN A 72 -4.15 3.61 -13.82
CA ASN A 72 -4.94 3.94 -15.00
C ASN A 72 -4.30 3.32 -16.26
N PRO A 73 -4.90 2.30 -16.89
CA PRO A 73 -4.27 1.58 -17.99
C PRO A 73 -4.15 2.40 -19.28
N ARG A 74 -4.71 3.60 -19.33
CA ARG A 74 -4.65 4.51 -20.49
C ARG A 74 -3.50 5.51 -20.41
N LEU A 75 -2.79 5.56 -19.28
CA LEU A 75 -1.70 6.49 -19.00
C LEU A 75 -0.38 5.73 -18.85
N ASP A 76 0.72 6.46 -18.93
CA ASP A 76 2.03 5.95 -18.54
C ASP A 76 2.17 6.00 -17.01
N ASN A 77 2.14 4.83 -16.36
CA ASN A 77 2.21 4.71 -14.90
C ASN A 77 3.62 4.41 -14.39
N THR A 78 4.64 4.44 -15.25
CA THR A 78 6.00 4.03 -14.90
C THR A 78 6.54 4.82 -13.71
N TYR A 79 6.32 6.14 -13.70
CA TYR A 79 6.80 7.02 -12.63
C TYR A 79 6.13 6.73 -11.27
N ILE A 80 4.79 6.74 -11.22
CA ILE A 80 4.06 6.53 -9.96
C ILE A 80 4.25 5.12 -9.40
N ILE A 81 4.36 4.10 -10.28
CA ILE A 81 4.74 2.74 -9.87
C ILE A 81 6.14 2.74 -9.27
N GLY A 82 7.09 3.43 -9.90
CA GLY A 82 8.46 3.58 -9.38
C GLY A 82 8.50 4.19 -7.98
N GLN A 83 7.71 5.23 -7.72
CA GLN A 83 7.62 5.85 -6.40
C GLN A 83 7.09 4.88 -5.34
N LEU A 84 6.01 4.16 -5.64
CA LEU A 84 5.46 3.16 -4.72
C LEU A 84 6.43 2.00 -4.49
N THR A 85 7.06 1.48 -5.55
CA THR A 85 8.06 0.41 -5.45
C THR A 85 9.24 0.84 -4.59
N HIS A 86 9.77 2.05 -4.79
CA HIS A 86 10.86 2.57 -3.99
C HIS A 86 10.51 2.64 -2.49
N ALA A 87 9.34 3.17 -2.15
CA ALA A 87 8.87 3.24 -0.77
C ALA A 87 8.70 1.84 -0.11
N LEU A 88 8.30 0.82 -0.89
CA LEU A 88 8.22 -0.56 -0.41
C LEU A 88 9.60 -1.20 -0.23
N GLU A 89 10.55 -0.92 -1.12
CA GLU A 89 11.91 -1.42 -1.00
C GLU A 89 12.65 -0.82 0.21
N GLU A 90 12.41 0.46 0.53
CA GLU A 90 12.99 1.13 1.71
C GLU A 90 12.62 0.45 3.04
N ILE A 91 11.41 -0.09 3.15
CA ILE A 91 10.97 -0.85 4.33
C ILE A 91 11.37 -2.34 4.26
N GLY A 92 12.07 -2.73 3.20
CA GLY A 92 12.61 -4.07 2.99
C GLY A 92 11.65 -5.06 2.31
N VAL A 93 10.59 -4.58 1.66
CA VAL A 93 9.66 -5.39 0.85
C VAL A 93 10.18 -5.49 -0.58
N ASN A 94 10.32 -6.71 -1.09
CA ASN A 94 10.70 -6.93 -2.48
C ASN A 94 9.46 -6.96 -3.38
N VAL A 95 9.46 -6.15 -4.44
CA VAL A 95 8.42 -6.14 -5.47
C VAL A 95 8.90 -6.89 -6.70
N TYR A 96 8.26 -8.01 -7.03
CA TYR A 96 8.61 -8.82 -8.21
C TYR A 96 7.68 -8.53 -9.38
N ASN A 97 8.08 -8.86 -10.62
CA ASN A 97 7.24 -8.68 -11.82
C ASN A 97 6.80 -7.21 -12.06
N THR A 98 7.68 -6.26 -11.79
CA THR A 98 7.47 -4.86 -12.21
C THR A 98 7.24 -4.81 -13.73
N PRO A 99 6.25 -4.02 -14.21
CA PRO A 99 6.01 -3.88 -15.64
C PRO A 99 7.30 -3.48 -16.36
N ARG A 100 7.56 -4.05 -17.55
CA ARG A 100 8.71 -3.64 -18.34
C ARG A 100 8.51 -2.21 -18.83
N HIS A 101 9.59 -1.44 -18.94
CA HIS A 101 9.57 -0.03 -19.36
C HIS A 101 8.94 0.20 -20.76
N ASP A 102 8.92 -0.82 -21.61
CA ASP A 102 8.32 -0.82 -22.94
C ASP A 102 6.85 -1.28 -22.96
N SER A 103 6.35 -1.81 -21.84
CA SER A 103 4.94 -2.15 -21.67
C SER A 103 4.24 -1.02 -20.93
N MET A 104 3.22 -0.41 -21.54
CA MET A 104 2.24 0.36 -20.77
C MET A 104 1.81 -0.54 -19.60
N ALA A 105 2.05 -0.08 -18.37
CA ALA A 105 1.75 -0.84 -17.17
C ALA A 105 0.23 -0.94 -17.00
N VAL A 106 -0.39 -1.83 -17.76
CA VAL A 106 -1.78 -2.23 -17.61
C VAL A 106 -1.79 -3.26 -16.49
N CYS A 107 -1.72 -2.79 -15.25
CA CYS A 107 -1.90 -3.65 -14.09
C CYS A 107 -3.39 -3.98 -13.92
N TYR A 108 -3.87 -5.00 -14.66
CA TYR A 108 -5.09 -5.74 -14.31
C TYR A 108 -4.84 -6.74 -13.16
N ARG A 109 -3.58 -6.85 -12.70
CA ARG A 109 -3.15 -7.60 -11.52
C ARG A 109 -2.33 -6.68 -10.60
N PRO A 110 -2.35 -6.94 -9.29
CA PRO A 110 -1.58 -6.17 -8.30
C PRO A 110 -0.14 -5.99 -8.77
N LEU A 111 0.41 -4.83 -8.43
CA LEU A 111 1.77 -4.41 -8.68
C LEU A 111 2.73 -5.48 -8.13
N GLY A 112 3.09 -6.46 -8.97
CA GLY A 112 3.82 -7.64 -8.54
C GLY A 112 3.08 -8.56 -7.56
N GLU A 113 3.57 -9.78 -7.41
CA GLU A 113 3.28 -10.54 -6.19
C GLU A 113 4.04 -9.87 -5.04
N ILE A 114 3.33 -9.09 -4.22
CA ILE A 114 3.87 -8.60 -2.96
C ILE A 114 3.99 -9.85 -2.06
N THR A 115 5.23 -10.28 -1.84
CA THR A 115 5.52 -11.55 -1.13
C THR A 115 5.22 -11.52 0.36
N GLU A 116 4.99 -10.34 0.92
CA GLU A 116 4.85 -10.10 2.35
C GLU A 116 3.63 -9.21 2.62
N ASN A 117 2.90 -9.45 3.71
CA ASN A 117 1.81 -8.57 4.11
C ASN A 117 2.38 -7.20 4.50
N VAL A 118 2.09 -6.18 3.69
CA VAL A 118 2.52 -4.81 3.96
C VAL A 118 1.43 -4.11 4.75
N ARG A 119 1.79 -3.56 5.91
CA ARG A 119 0.90 -2.73 6.69
C ARG A 119 1.29 -1.27 6.57
N PHE A 120 0.32 -0.38 6.68
CA PHE A 120 0.55 1.05 6.63
C PHE A 120 -0.49 1.80 7.45
N TYR A 121 -0.14 3.04 7.77
CA TYR A 121 -1.06 4.07 8.23
C TYR A 121 -0.72 5.35 7.47
N PHE A 122 -1.51 6.39 7.59
CA PHE A 122 -1.14 7.70 7.08
C PHE A 122 -0.97 8.69 8.22
N SER A 123 -0.02 9.60 8.04
CA SER A 123 0.28 10.68 8.96
C SER A 123 -0.81 11.76 8.97
N GLU A 124 -0.68 12.72 9.89
CA GLU A 124 -1.56 13.91 9.93
C GLU A 124 -1.50 14.75 8.65
N SER A 125 -0.34 14.77 7.99
CA SER A 125 -0.17 15.42 6.67
C SER A 125 -0.80 14.61 5.53
N GLY A 126 -1.27 13.39 5.79
CA GLY A 126 -1.90 12.50 4.80
C GLY A 126 -0.89 11.67 4.01
N HIS A 127 0.41 11.78 4.32
CA HIS A 127 1.44 10.94 3.73
C HIS A 127 1.28 9.49 4.18
N CYS A 128 1.29 8.55 3.23
CA CYS A 128 1.24 7.11 3.50
C CYS A 128 2.57 6.62 4.09
N ILE A 129 2.54 5.96 5.24
CA ILE A 129 3.70 5.42 5.93
C ILE A 129 3.58 3.90 5.98
N PHE A 130 4.38 3.22 5.16
CA PHE A 130 4.46 1.77 5.16
C PHE A 130 5.34 1.26 6.31
N LEU A 131 4.98 0.10 6.84
CA LEU A 131 5.64 -0.54 7.97
C LEU A 131 6.42 -1.76 7.49
N CYS A 132 7.64 -1.90 8.03
CA CYS A 132 8.49 -3.05 7.78
C CYS A 132 7.76 -4.36 8.13
N PRO A 133 7.75 -5.36 7.24
CA PRO A 133 7.17 -6.66 7.53
C PRO A 133 7.99 -7.35 8.63
N ASN A 134 7.29 -7.93 9.62
CA ASN A 134 7.86 -8.52 10.84
C ASN A 134 8.91 -9.63 10.59
N ALA A 135 9.04 -10.14 9.36
CA ALA A 135 9.86 -11.30 9.03
C ALA A 135 11.38 -11.09 9.23
N LYS A 136 11.87 -9.86 9.38
CA LYS A 136 13.32 -9.57 9.52
C LYS A 136 13.79 -9.24 10.93
N LEU A 137 12.91 -9.10 11.91
CA LEU A 137 13.30 -8.94 13.31
C LEU A 137 13.56 -10.32 13.93
N LYS A 138 14.73 -10.91 13.65
CA LYS A 138 15.22 -12.03 14.45
C LYS A 138 15.55 -11.51 15.85
N ALA A 139 14.82 -11.98 16.86
CA ALA A 139 15.24 -11.82 18.25
C ALA A 139 16.65 -12.39 18.39
N VAL A 140 17.65 -11.54 18.62
CA VAL A 140 19.01 -11.99 18.94
C VAL A 140 18.92 -12.59 20.34
N PRO A 141 19.17 -13.89 20.53
CA PRO A 141 19.22 -14.46 21.87
C PRO A 141 20.29 -13.72 22.65
N SER A 142 19.91 -13.08 23.77
CA SER A 142 20.89 -12.53 24.69
C SER A 142 21.81 -13.67 25.12
N LEU A 143 23.12 -13.55 24.88
CA LEU A 143 24.12 -14.50 25.34
C LEU A 143 23.88 -14.79 26.82
N SER A 144 23.34 -15.97 27.11
CA SER A 144 23.20 -16.46 28.47
C SER A 144 24.61 -16.58 29.02
N ARG A 145 24.97 -15.71 29.97
CA ARG A 145 26.21 -15.84 30.75
C ARG A 145 26.20 -17.24 31.36
N HIS A 146 26.97 -18.15 30.77
CA HIS A 146 27.34 -19.41 31.40
C HIS A 146 28.05 -19.04 32.71
N ARG A 147 27.34 -19.24 33.83
CA ARG A 147 27.97 -19.32 35.14
C ARG A 147 28.73 -20.65 35.13
N TYR A 148 30.05 -20.58 34.93
CA TYR A 148 30.92 -21.69 35.33
C TYR A 148 30.88 -21.76 36.86
N GLY A 149 30.36 -22.88 37.37
CA GLY A 149 30.59 -23.38 38.71
C GLY A 149 31.55 -24.55 38.64
#